data_AF-A0A7X9P876-F1
#
_entry.id   AF-A0A7X9P876-F1
#
_cell.length_a   1.000
_cell.length_b   1.000
_cell.length_c   1.000
_cell.angle_alpha   90.00
_cell.angle_beta   90.00
_cell.angle_gamma   90.00
#
_symmetry.space_group_name_H-M   'P 1'
#
loop_
_entity.id
_entity.type
_entity.pdbx_description
1 polymer ?
#
loop_
_entity_poly.entity_id
_entity_poly.type
_entity_poly.pdbx_seq_one_letter_code
_entity_poly.pdbx_strand_id
1 'polypeptide(L)'
;MTPRVAPGDVVADGGEWVVRLAAELRREGAPVRSAALHDGLLRLQFELGGRRPFVVTARPWRAGLPGWRRTERLLVGYDGAADPGPEGARWLERVHALLSRIEGALPERLAGFAALGGGRGRPEESLPAMFPFVTVERSTIAPGPGRRRQPGEGVEVLVRATSRCNQACPFCSGPQHAEPSGAVLVACFRAVGDRLPGALVSLTGGEPTLRRGFLDEVRAALDALPRGEVQVQTNAVRFAAALDPADLPRDPRLRFFVSLHALDEAVYDRCTGSRGQLGRAVAGTRRLLAAGHAVTLNAVVCRENVGRLEAYVRRMPRVFPGPRRPVLHFSTLICPEWNPRAARSLVRYREVVEALRRAARAARAIGWEMLPPRSSTHATMPACVLRPSERPRRAEYRVGARETGYEDFSRPFVKASRCRACAETRRCLGVPRPYAAAFGLDELRPIRER
;
A
#
# COMPACT_ATOMS: atom_id res chain seq x y z
N MET A 1 -19.99 26.95 0.28
CA MET A 1 -18.87 27.68 -0.34
C MET A 1 -18.18 26.77 -1.34
N THR A 2 -18.36 27.05 -2.63
CA THR A 2 -17.71 26.34 -3.74
C THR A 2 -16.21 26.68 -3.74
N PRO A 3 -15.29 25.71 -3.88
CA PRO A 3 -13.87 26.03 -3.98
C PRO A 3 -13.60 26.80 -5.28
N ARG A 4 -12.97 27.97 -5.18
CA ARG A 4 -12.44 28.70 -6.33
C ARG A 4 -11.19 27.95 -6.83
N VAL A 5 -11.32 27.28 -7.95
CA VAL A 5 -10.19 26.70 -8.70
C VAL A 5 -9.56 27.82 -9.54
N ALA A 6 -8.24 28.01 -9.40
CA ALA A 6 -7.50 29.02 -10.14
C ALA A 6 -7.38 28.67 -11.64
N PRO A 7 -7.13 29.65 -12.54
CA PRO A 7 -7.00 29.41 -13.97
C PRO A 7 -5.60 28.89 -14.30
N GLY A 8 -5.54 27.74 -14.96
CA GLY A 8 -4.29 27.16 -15.44
C GLY A 8 -4.24 25.69 -15.10
N ASP A 9 -4.16 24.88 -16.15
CA ASP A 9 -4.01 23.43 -16.16
C ASP A 9 -5.24 22.57 -15.84
N VAL A 10 -5.44 21.57 -16.69
CA VAL A 10 -6.50 20.58 -16.63
C VAL A 10 -6.39 19.82 -15.31
N VAL A 11 -7.24 20.14 -14.34
CA VAL A 11 -7.41 19.37 -13.10
C VAL A 11 -8.18 18.09 -13.43
N ALA A 12 -7.47 17.08 -13.96
CA ALA A 12 -8.02 15.78 -14.29
C ALA A 12 -8.18 14.89 -13.05
N ASP A 13 -9.12 15.22 -12.17
CA ASP A 13 -9.68 14.25 -11.21
C ASP A 13 -10.66 13.26 -11.91
N GLY A 14 -10.95 13.48 -13.20
CA GLY A 14 -12.01 12.78 -13.93
C GLY A 14 -11.62 11.72 -14.95
N GLY A 15 -10.33 11.45 -15.09
CA GLY A 15 -9.85 10.38 -15.97
C GLY A 15 -9.77 10.67 -17.43
N GLU A 16 -9.29 9.64 -18.14
CA GLU A 16 -8.95 9.71 -19.55
C GLU A 16 -10.14 10.11 -20.43
N TRP A 17 -11.36 9.68 -20.09
CA TRP A 17 -12.56 10.03 -20.86
C TRP A 17 -12.92 11.52 -20.75
N VAL A 18 -12.67 12.17 -19.61
CA VAL A 18 -12.89 13.63 -19.43
C VAL A 18 -11.87 14.41 -20.23
N VAL A 19 -10.61 13.97 -20.25
CA VAL A 19 -9.56 14.56 -21.07
C VAL A 19 -9.92 14.43 -22.56
N ARG A 20 -10.36 13.25 -23.00
CA ARG A 20 -10.80 13.02 -24.39
C ARG A 20 -12.02 13.84 -24.76
N LEU A 21 -13.01 13.96 -23.86
CA LEU A 21 -14.18 14.81 -24.05
C LEU A 21 -13.79 16.29 -24.22
N ALA A 22 -12.91 16.80 -23.37
CA ALA A 22 -12.41 18.18 -23.47
C ALA A 22 -11.59 18.40 -24.75
N ALA A 23 -10.76 17.44 -25.13
CA ALA A 23 -10.02 17.48 -26.38
C ALA A 23 -10.96 17.52 -27.59
N GLU A 24 -12.00 16.67 -27.61
CA GLU A 24 -13.00 16.64 -28.68
C GLU A 24 -13.70 17.99 -28.85
N LEU A 25 -14.17 18.57 -27.74
CA LEU A 25 -14.78 19.90 -27.75
C LEU A 25 -13.83 20.97 -28.30
N ARG A 26 -12.55 20.94 -27.90
CA ARG A 26 -11.53 21.87 -28.42
C ARG A 26 -11.26 21.68 -29.92
N ARG A 27 -11.23 20.43 -30.42
CA ARG A 27 -11.09 20.15 -31.86
C ARG A 27 -12.22 20.77 -32.69
N GLU A 28 -13.40 20.91 -32.09
CA GLU A 28 -14.58 21.53 -32.71
C GLU A 28 -14.66 23.05 -32.52
N GLY A 29 -13.62 23.66 -31.95
CA GLY A 29 -13.52 25.10 -31.74
C GLY A 29 -14.14 25.60 -30.43
N ALA A 30 -14.42 24.72 -29.46
CA ALA A 30 -14.94 25.14 -28.17
C ALA A 30 -13.87 25.81 -27.30
N PRO A 31 -14.16 26.97 -26.67
CA PRO A 31 -13.23 27.65 -25.76
C PRO A 31 -13.22 26.99 -24.37
N VAL A 32 -12.89 25.69 -24.30
CA VAL A 32 -12.88 24.93 -23.04
C VAL A 32 -11.66 25.30 -22.20
N ARG A 33 -11.89 26.08 -21.15
CA ARG A 33 -10.90 26.49 -20.15
C ARG A 33 -10.49 25.32 -19.26
N SER A 34 -11.45 24.60 -18.70
CA SER A 34 -11.18 23.48 -17.80
C SER A 34 -12.26 22.40 -17.88
N ALA A 35 -11.87 21.18 -17.56
CA ALA A 35 -12.75 20.03 -17.48
C ALA A 35 -12.34 19.20 -16.26
N ALA A 36 -13.29 18.94 -15.36
CA ALA A 36 -13.03 18.20 -14.14
C ALA A 36 -14.25 17.34 -13.78
N LEU A 37 -14.00 16.20 -13.15
CA LEU A 37 -15.05 15.36 -12.55
C LEU A 37 -14.74 15.27 -11.07
N HIS A 38 -15.66 15.72 -10.24
CA HIS A 38 -15.49 15.68 -8.80
C HIS A 38 -16.73 15.04 -8.19
N ASP A 39 -16.54 13.94 -7.46
CA ASP A 39 -17.62 13.22 -6.80
C ASP A 39 -18.81 12.86 -7.73
N GLY A 40 -18.49 12.42 -8.94
CA GLY A 40 -19.49 12.08 -9.96
C GLY A 40 -20.15 13.26 -10.68
N LEU A 41 -19.74 14.50 -10.38
CA LEU A 41 -20.17 15.71 -11.09
C LEU A 41 -19.11 16.17 -12.09
N LEU A 42 -19.41 16.03 -13.38
CA LEU A 42 -18.62 16.61 -14.47
C LEU A 42 -18.87 18.11 -14.49
N ARG A 43 -17.81 18.91 -14.61
CA ARG A 43 -17.84 20.36 -14.80
C ARG A 43 -16.92 20.72 -15.97
N LEU A 44 -17.49 21.33 -16.99
CA LEU A 44 -16.80 21.86 -18.18
C LEU A 44 -16.96 23.38 -18.16
N GLN A 45 -15.85 24.11 -18.05
CA GLN A 45 -15.85 25.57 -18.05
C GLN A 45 -15.47 26.10 -19.44
N PHE A 46 -16.30 26.99 -19.97
CA PHE A 46 -16.12 27.65 -21.26
C PHE A 46 -15.85 29.15 -21.05
N GLU A 47 -14.88 29.68 -21.80
CA GLU A 47 -14.61 31.13 -21.89
C GLU A 47 -15.41 31.73 -23.05
N LEU A 48 -16.69 32.00 -22.79
CA LEU A 48 -17.54 32.81 -23.66
C LEU A 48 -17.31 34.28 -23.26
N GLY A 49 -17.28 35.23 -24.21
CA GLY A 49 -16.79 36.61 -24.05
C GLY A 49 -17.42 37.52 -22.96
N GLY A 50 -18.14 36.98 -21.97
CA GLY A 50 -18.67 37.66 -20.80
C GLY A 50 -17.77 37.63 -19.55
N ARG A 51 -18.19 38.36 -18.50
CA ARG A 51 -17.45 38.53 -17.23
C ARG A 51 -17.33 37.26 -16.35
N ARG A 52 -18.10 36.21 -16.63
CA ARG A 52 -18.09 34.93 -15.88
C ARG A 52 -17.99 33.76 -16.85
N PRO A 53 -17.23 32.70 -16.52
CA PRO A 53 -17.17 31.49 -17.35
C PRO A 53 -18.53 30.80 -17.37
N PHE A 54 -18.93 30.28 -18.52
CA PHE A 54 -20.12 29.45 -18.67
C PHE A 54 -19.76 28.02 -18.32
N VAL A 55 -20.45 27.40 -17.36
CA VAL A 55 -20.10 26.08 -16.85
C VAL A 55 -21.21 25.09 -17.16
N VAL A 56 -20.91 24.12 -18.03
CA VAL A 56 -21.77 22.96 -18.25
C VAL A 56 -21.45 21.90 -17.20
N THR A 57 -22.48 21.27 -16.67
CA THR A 57 -22.38 20.20 -15.67
C THR A 57 -23.07 18.94 -16.16
N ALA A 58 -22.55 17.78 -15.80
CA ALA A 58 -23.24 16.51 -15.99
C ALA A 58 -23.09 15.61 -14.77
N ARG A 59 -24.17 14.95 -14.36
CA ARG A 59 -24.20 14.07 -13.18
C ARG A 59 -25.11 12.88 -13.43
N PRO A 60 -24.97 11.75 -12.71
CA PRO A 60 -25.92 10.65 -12.80
C PRO A 60 -27.36 11.13 -12.60
N TRP A 61 -28.24 10.75 -13.52
CA TRP A 61 -29.64 11.16 -13.45
C TRP A 61 -30.36 10.50 -12.27
N ARG A 62 -31.21 11.26 -11.59
CA ARG A 62 -32.16 10.82 -10.57
C ARG A 62 -33.43 11.64 -10.68
N ALA A 63 -34.58 11.04 -10.36
CA ALA A 63 -35.85 11.74 -10.32
C ALA A 63 -35.79 12.96 -9.39
N GLY A 64 -36.35 14.09 -9.83
CA GLY A 64 -36.40 15.33 -9.04
C GLY A 64 -35.14 16.21 -9.07
N LEU A 65 -34.07 15.83 -9.78
CA LEU A 65 -32.91 16.70 -9.93
C LEU A 65 -33.14 17.80 -10.97
N PRO A 66 -32.84 19.08 -10.66
CA PRO A 66 -32.90 20.16 -11.64
C PRO A 66 -31.75 20.06 -12.65
N GLY A 67 -32.07 20.27 -13.92
CA GLY A 67 -31.13 20.24 -15.03
C GLY A 67 -31.79 20.69 -16.33
N TRP A 68 -31.01 20.75 -17.41
CA TRP A 68 -31.47 21.21 -18.71
C TRP A 68 -32.03 20.05 -19.55
N ARG A 69 -31.22 18.99 -19.78
CA ARG A 69 -31.63 17.82 -20.56
C ARG A 69 -30.95 16.57 -20.04
N ARG A 70 -31.67 15.45 -20.06
CA ARG A 70 -31.12 14.12 -19.71
C ARG A 70 -30.67 13.34 -20.93
N THR A 71 -29.70 12.46 -20.73
CA THR A 71 -29.39 11.30 -21.58
C THR A 71 -30.10 10.07 -20.99
N GLU A 72 -29.69 8.85 -21.34
CA GLU A 72 -30.17 7.64 -20.63
C GLU A 72 -29.66 7.58 -19.19
N ARG A 73 -28.39 7.94 -18.96
CA ARG A 73 -27.69 7.77 -17.68
C ARG A 73 -27.40 9.08 -16.95
N LEU A 74 -27.36 10.22 -17.65
CA LEU A 74 -26.86 11.49 -17.12
C LEU A 74 -27.90 12.60 -17.21
N LEU A 75 -27.81 13.55 -16.28
CA LEU A 75 -28.50 14.83 -16.33
C LEU A 75 -27.47 15.92 -16.63
N VAL A 76 -27.63 16.59 -17.78
CA VAL A 76 -26.82 17.73 -18.20
C VAL A 76 -27.51 19.02 -17.73
N GLY A 77 -26.74 19.94 -17.17
CA GLY A 77 -27.18 21.27 -16.75
C GLY A 77 -26.08 22.30 -16.94
N TYR A 78 -26.31 23.54 -16.51
CA TYR A 78 -25.30 24.61 -16.57
C TYR A 78 -25.47 25.60 -15.41
N ASP A 79 -24.45 26.43 -15.14
CA ASP A 79 -24.48 27.42 -14.07
C ASP A 79 -25.13 28.75 -14.48
N GLY A 80 -26.44 28.71 -14.72
CA GLY A 80 -27.22 29.93 -14.94
C GLY A 80 -28.67 29.73 -14.54
N ALA A 81 -29.23 30.70 -13.82
CA ALA A 81 -30.69 30.84 -13.67
C ALA A 81 -31.32 31.59 -14.87
N ALA A 82 -30.52 31.95 -15.88
CA ALA A 82 -30.89 32.74 -17.05
C ALA A 82 -30.61 31.99 -18.35
N ASP A 83 -31.21 32.46 -19.45
CA ASP A 83 -31.00 31.96 -20.82
C ASP A 83 -29.51 31.80 -21.15
N PRO A 84 -29.04 30.63 -21.60
CA PRO A 84 -27.63 30.39 -21.95
C PRO A 84 -27.16 31.22 -23.17
N GLY A 85 -28.08 31.87 -23.89
CA GLY A 85 -27.79 32.60 -25.12
C GLY A 85 -27.39 31.68 -26.27
N PRO A 86 -27.23 32.21 -27.50
CA PRO A 86 -27.00 31.38 -28.69
C PRO A 86 -25.71 30.54 -28.62
N GLU A 87 -24.63 31.11 -28.07
CA GLU A 87 -23.34 30.44 -27.97
C GLU A 87 -23.31 29.40 -26.83
N GLY A 88 -23.88 29.74 -25.67
CA GLY A 88 -24.02 28.79 -24.56
C GLY A 88 -24.94 27.63 -24.92
N ALA A 89 -26.07 27.90 -25.59
CA ALA A 89 -26.99 26.88 -26.08
C ALA A 89 -26.31 25.93 -27.07
N ARG A 90 -25.51 26.46 -28.00
CA ARG A 90 -24.72 25.66 -28.95
C ARG A 90 -23.81 24.67 -28.24
N TRP A 91 -23.04 25.12 -27.25
CA TRP A 91 -22.11 24.24 -26.53
C TRP A 91 -22.83 23.29 -25.57
N LEU A 92 -23.95 23.71 -24.98
CA LEU A 92 -24.79 22.86 -24.13
C LEU A 92 -25.41 21.70 -24.92
N GLU A 93 -25.95 21.98 -26.11
CA GLU A 93 -26.41 20.96 -27.08
C GLU A 93 -25.27 20.04 -27.50
N ARG A 94 -24.08 20.60 -27.77
CA ARG A 94 -22.95 19.77 -28.20
C ARG A 94 -22.47 18.83 -27.10
N VAL A 95 -22.33 19.31 -25.87
CA VAL A 95 -21.95 18.48 -24.72
C VAL A 95 -22.97 17.36 -24.51
N HIS A 96 -24.27 17.65 -24.59
CA HIS A 96 -25.32 16.63 -24.47
C HIS A 96 -25.24 15.58 -25.58
N ALA A 97 -25.04 15.99 -26.83
CA ALA A 97 -24.87 15.06 -27.95
C ALA A 97 -23.63 14.17 -27.80
N LEU A 98 -22.49 14.75 -27.36
CA LEU A 98 -21.27 14.00 -27.10
C LEU A 98 -21.47 12.98 -25.97
N LEU A 99 -22.07 13.40 -24.85
CA LEU A 99 -22.33 12.54 -23.71
C LEU A 99 -23.30 11.41 -24.06
N SER A 100 -24.39 11.70 -24.77
CA SER A 100 -25.36 10.68 -25.23
C SER A 100 -24.69 9.62 -26.12
N ARG A 101 -23.74 10.03 -26.97
CA ARG A 101 -23.01 9.10 -27.84
C ARG A 101 -22.04 8.20 -27.08
N ILE A 102 -21.42 8.70 -26.01
CA ILE A 102 -20.41 7.95 -25.26
C ILE A 102 -20.96 7.28 -24.00
N GLU A 103 -22.21 7.54 -23.60
CA GLU A 103 -22.72 7.11 -22.29
C GLU A 103 -22.73 5.59 -22.08
N GLY A 104 -22.84 4.80 -23.15
CA GLY A 104 -22.67 3.33 -23.07
C GLY A 104 -21.24 2.88 -22.77
N ALA A 105 -20.25 3.72 -23.09
CA ALA A 105 -18.83 3.48 -22.81
C ALA A 105 -18.35 4.19 -21.52
N LEU A 106 -19.19 5.02 -20.89
CA LEU A 106 -18.87 5.66 -19.63
C LEU A 106 -18.86 4.63 -18.49
N PRO A 107 -17.99 4.81 -17.48
CA PRO A 107 -17.93 3.91 -16.34
C PRO A 107 -19.26 3.83 -15.59
N GLU A 108 -19.60 2.68 -15.00
CA GLU A 108 -20.86 2.49 -14.26
C GLU A 108 -21.04 3.52 -13.14
N ARG A 109 -19.94 3.86 -12.46
CA ARG A 109 -19.86 4.96 -11.49
C ARG A 109 -19.00 6.09 -12.03
N LEU A 110 -19.58 7.28 -12.17
CA LEU A 110 -18.83 8.50 -12.48
C LEU A 110 -18.00 9.00 -11.29
N ALA A 111 -18.25 8.50 -10.08
CA ALA A 111 -17.41 8.77 -8.92
C ALA A 111 -16.39 7.64 -8.74
N GLY A 112 -15.18 7.97 -8.29
CA GLY A 112 -14.12 6.99 -8.03
C GLY A 112 -13.35 6.57 -9.28
N PHE A 113 -12.52 5.53 -9.14
CA PHE A 113 -11.51 5.17 -10.15
C PHE A 113 -12.06 4.57 -11.44
N ALA A 114 -13.33 4.17 -11.46
CA ALA A 114 -14.03 3.82 -12.68
C ALA A 114 -13.96 4.99 -13.69
N ALA A 115 -14.03 6.24 -13.21
CA ALA A 115 -13.82 7.45 -14.01
C ALA A 115 -12.40 7.60 -14.58
N LEU A 116 -11.36 7.07 -13.94
CA LEU A 116 -9.96 7.33 -14.29
C LEU A 116 -9.44 6.54 -15.51
N GLY A 117 -10.31 5.74 -16.14
CA GLY A 117 -9.98 4.97 -17.33
C GLY A 117 -10.08 3.47 -17.05
N GLY A 118 -10.86 2.77 -17.88
CA GLY A 118 -10.97 1.32 -17.86
C GLY A 118 -9.69 0.67 -18.38
N GLY A 119 -8.64 0.64 -17.57
CA GLY A 119 -7.54 -0.30 -17.79
C GLY A 119 -8.09 -1.72 -17.68
N ARG A 120 -8.40 -2.34 -18.84
CA ARG A 120 -8.54 -3.81 -18.94
C ARG A 120 -7.17 -4.39 -18.59
N GLY A 121 -7.04 -4.96 -17.41
CA GLY A 121 -5.77 -5.48 -16.91
C GLY A 121 -5.89 -5.96 -15.46
N ARG A 122 -4.92 -6.77 -15.05
CA ARG A 122 -4.87 -7.31 -13.69
C ARG A 122 -4.64 -6.17 -12.67
N PRO A 123 -5.28 -6.17 -11.48
CA PRO A 123 -5.08 -5.11 -10.47
C PRO A 123 -3.61 -4.86 -10.11
N GLU A 124 -2.78 -5.89 -10.18
CA GLU A 124 -1.34 -5.86 -9.89
C GLU A 124 -0.55 -4.98 -10.86
N GLU A 125 -1.04 -4.82 -12.09
CA GLU A 125 -0.40 -4.02 -13.13
C GLU A 125 -1.03 -2.63 -13.19
N SER A 126 -2.36 -2.56 -13.07
CA SER A 126 -3.10 -1.31 -13.21
C SER A 126 -2.94 -0.37 -12.02
N LEU A 127 -2.92 -0.87 -10.77
CA LEU A 127 -2.80 0.01 -9.59
C LEU A 127 -1.43 0.72 -9.52
N PRO A 128 -0.27 0.05 -9.69
CA PRO A 128 1.02 0.74 -9.71
C PRO A 128 1.19 1.71 -10.88
N ALA A 129 0.58 1.42 -12.03
CA ALA A 129 0.59 2.33 -13.18
C ALA A 129 -0.18 3.63 -12.89
N MET A 130 -1.29 3.55 -12.16
CA MET A 130 -2.08 4.71 -11.74
C MET A 130 -1.46 5.44 -10.55
N PHE A 131 -0.80 4.71 -9.66
CA PHE A 131 -0.23 5.22 -8.42
C PHE A 131 1.21 4.72 -8.25
N PRO A 132 2.21 5.52 -8.64
CA PRO A 132 3.61 5.08 -8.61
C PRO A 132 4.15 4.84 -7.19
N PHE A 133 3.42 5.26 -6.15
CA PHE A 133 3.73 5.00 -4.75
C PHE A 133 3.08 3.71 -4.19
N VAL A 134 2.41 2.92 -5.03
CA VAL A 134 1.72 1.68 -4.67
C VAL A 134 2.49 0.45 -5.14
N THR A 135 2.49 -0.59 -4.32
CA THR A 135 2.88 -1.95 -4.71
C THR A 135 1.78 -2.92 -4.32
N VAL A 136 1.46 -3.87 -5.21
CA VAL A 136 0.48 -4.92 -4.96
C VAL A 136 1.23 -6.24 -4.78
N GLU A 137 1.08 -6.86 -3.62
CA GLU A 137 1.68 -8.16 -3.28
C GLU A 137 0.57 -9.19 -3.08
N ARG A 138 0.67 -10.35 -3.74
CA ARG A 138 -0.21 -11.50 -3.45
C ARG A 138 0.44 -12.38 -2.41
N SER A 139 -0.19 -12.52 -1.25
CA SER A 139 0.32 -13.30 -0.13
C SER A 139 -0.79 -14.05 0.60
N THR A 140 -0.46 -15.19 1.23
CA THR A 140 -1.32 -15.69 2.30
C THR A 140 -1.17 -14.75 3.48
N ILE A 141 -2.11 -13.81 3.62
CA ILE A 141 -2.17 -12.92 4.77
C ILE A 141 -2.46 -13.80 5.99
N ALA A 142 -1.54 -13.84 6.95
CA ALA A 142 -1.82 -14.49 8.23
C ALA A 142 -3.08 -13.84 8.82
N PRO A 143 -4.10 -14.64 9.23
CA PRO A 143 -5.29 -14.07 9.83
C PRO A 143 -4.89 -13.18 11.01
N GLY A 144 -5.48 -11.98 11.10
CA GLY A 144 -5.29 -11.14 12.26
C GLY A 144 -5.74 -11.86 13.55
N PRO A 145 -5.20 -11.48 14.72
CA PRO A 145 -5.59 -12.07 15.98
C PRO A 145 -7.12 -11.97 16.17
N GLY A 146 -7.78 -13.09 16.41
CA GLY A 146 -9.22 -13.15 16.66
C GLY A 146 -10.13 -13.41 15.45
N ARG A 147 -9.62 -13.65 14.23
CA ARG A 147 -10.47 -14.05 13.08
C ARG A 147 -10.06 -15.38 12.46
N ARG A 148 -11.02 -16.30 12.32
CA ARG A 148 -10.92 -17.50 11.48
C ARG A 148 -11.11 -17.11 10.00
N ARG A 149 -10.14 -16.47 9.37
CA ARG A 149 -10.06 -16.53 7.90
C ARG A 149 -9.50 -17.92 7.56
N GLN A 150 -10.18 -18.69 6.71
CA GLN A 150 -9.54 -19.86 6.11
C GLN A 150 -8.26 -19.36 5.39
N PRO A 151 -7.12 -20.06 5.47
CA PRO A 151 -5.95 -19.71 4.69
C PRO A 151 -6.32 -19.68 3.21
N GLY A 152 -6.46 -18.48 2.67
CA GLY A 152 -6.80 -18.20 1.28
C GLY A 152 -5.87 -17.12 0.75
N GLU A 153 -5.79 -17.00 -0.58
CA GLU A 153 -5.04 -15.94 -1.24
C GLU A 153 -5.52 -14.58 -0.74
N GLY A 154 -4.63 -13.83 -0.09
CA GLY A 154 -4.84 -12.44 0.27
C GLY A 154 -4.05 -11.54 -0.68
N VAL A 155 -4.54 -10.32 -0.88
CA VAL A 155 -3.80 -9.29 -1.61
C VAL A 155 -3.46 -8.21 -0.61
N GLU A 156 -2.17 -7.92 -0.46
CA GLU A 156 -1.68 -6.77 0.30
C GLU A 156 -1.32 -5.66 -0.69
N VAL A 157 -1.81 -4.46 -0.42
CA VAL A 157 -1.48 -3.26 -1.20
C VAL A 157 -0.70 -2.33 -0.30
N LEU A 158 0.60 -2.21 -0.56
CA LEU A 158 1.48 -1.28 0.14
C LEU A 158 1.32 0.10 -0.46
N VAL A 159 0.81 1.05 0.32
CA VAL A 159 0.63 2.45 -0.06
C VAL A 159 1.69 3.29 0.64
N ARG A 160 2.71 3.72 -0.11
CA ARG A 160 3.79 4.56 0.45
C ARG A 160 3.32 6.01 0.52
N ALA A 161 2.90 6.42 1.71
CA ALA A 161 2.27 7.72 1.91
C ALA A 161 3.28 8.86 1.92
N THR A 162 4.55 8.62 2.26
CA THR A 162 5.60 9.63 2.31
C THR A 162 6.97 8.98 2.19
N SER A 163 7.98 9.72 1.72
CA SER A 163 9.40 9.30 1.80
C SER A 163 10.10 9.85 3.07
N ARG A 164 9.44 10.72 3.84
CA ARG A 164 10.00 11.30 5.07
C ARG A 164 10.02 10.25 6.17
N CYS A 165 11.13 10.16 6.89
CA CYS A 165 11.26 9.25 8.04
C CYS A 165 12.07 9.93 9.14
N ASN A 166 11.75 9.62 10.39
CA ASN A 166 12.50 10.01 11.59
C ASN A 166 13.53 8.94 12.02
N GLN A 167 13.77 7.94 11.16
CA GLN A 167 14.79 6.91 11.26
C GLN A 167 15.53 6.79 9.92
N ALA A 168 16.76 6.26 9.95
CA ALA A 168 17.64 6.13 8.79
C ALA A 168 18.23 4.71 8.70
N CYS A 169 17.37 3.70 8.78
CA CYS A 169 17.77 2.29 8.87
C CYS A 169 18.70 1.92 7.69
N PRO A 170 19.92 1.40 7.94
CA PRO A 170 20.86 1.04 6.88
C PRO A 170 20.30 0.03 5.86
N PHE A 171 19.34 -0.78 6.31
CA PHE A 171 18.67 -1.80 5.52
C PHE A 171 17.28 -1.42 5.00
N CYS A 172 16.89 -0.13 5.07
CA CYS A 172 15.56 0.31 4.68
C CYS A 172 15.17 -0.18 3.27
N SER A 173 13.90 -0.59 3.13
CA SER A 173 13.28 -1.03 1.89
C SER A 173 12.21 -0.09 1.33
N GLY A 174 12.06 1.12 1.89
CA GLY A 174 11.22 2.18 1.35
C GLY A 174 11.94 3.01 0.26
N PRO A 175 11.53 2.94 -1.03
CA PRO A 175 12.09 3.78 -2.08
C PRO A 175 11.74 5.25 -1.86
N GLN A 176 12.52 6.15 -2.46
CA GLN A 176 12.16 7.55 -2.57
C GLN A 176 11.09 7.76 -3.65
N HIS A 177 10.12 8.61 -3.36
CA HIS A 177 9.06 9.03 -4.28
C HIS A 177 8.52 10.40 -3.87
N ALA A 178 7.88 11.09 -4.82
CA ALA A 178 7.15 12.31 -4.51
C ALA A 178 6.00 12.01 -3.55
N GLU A 179 5.85 12.85 -2.51
CA GLU A 179 4.82 12.66 -1.49
C GLU A 179 3.42 12.91 -2.10
N PRO A 180 2.53 11.90 -2.14
CA PRO A 180 1.19 12.11 -2.68
C PRO A 180 0.38 13.07 -1.79
N SER A 181 -0.47 13.88 -2.45
CA SER A 181 -1.44 14.72 -1.75
C SER A 181 -2.48 13.83 -1.04
N GLY A 182 -3.14 14.39 -0.01
CA GLY A 182 -4.21 13.68 0.69
C GLY A 182 -5.34 13.24 -0.25
N ALA A 183 -5.73 14.09 -1.20
CA ALA A 183 -6.75 13.78 -2.20
C ALA A 183 -6.35 12.56 -3.08
N VAL A 184 -5.09 12.51 -3.50
CA VAL A 184 -4.55 11.40 -4.30
C VAL A 184 -4.51 10.09 -3.49
N LEU A 185 -4.18 10.14 -2.19
CA LEU A 185 -4.24 8.97 -1.31
C LEU A 185 -5.68 8.46 -1.12
N VAL A 186 -6.64 9.35 -0.89
CA VAL A 186 -8.06 8.97 -0.78
C VAL A 186 -8.55 8.32 -2.08
N ALA A 187 -8.17 8.89 -3.22
CA ALA A 187 -8.49 8.32 -4.53
C ALA A 187 -7.84 6.93 -4.70
N CYS A 188 -6.61 6.75 -4.22
CA CYS A 188 -5.92 5.45 -4.16
C CYS A 188 -6.66 4.41 -3.33
N PHE A 189 -7.07 4.74 -2.10
CA PHE A 189 -7.81 3.80 -1.27
C PHE A 189 -9.12 3.36 -1.91
N ARG A 190 -9.86 4.29 -2.54
CA ARG A 190 -11.08 3.98 -3.29
C ARG A 190 -10.80 3.04 -4.46
N ALA A 191 -9.72 3.28 -5.22
CA ALA A 191 -9.30 2.41 -6.32
C ALA A 191 -9.02 0.97 -5.84
N VAL A 192 -8.34 0.84 -4.69
CA VAL A 192 -8.05 -0.45 -4.09
C VAL A 192 -9.33 -1.13 -3.63
N GLY A 193 -10.23 -0.41 -2.95
CA GLY A 193 -11.52 -0.93 -2.50
C GLY A 193 -12.39 -1.44 -3.66
N ASP A 194 -12.42 -0.72 -4.78
CA ASP A 194 -13.20 -1.11 -5.96
C ASP A 194 -12.61 -2.33 -6.68
N ARG A 195 -11.28 -2.39 -6.84
CA ARG A 195 -10.60 -3.44 -7.64
C ARG A 195 -10.20 -4.67 -6.83
N LEU A 196 -9.98 -4.51 -5.53
CA LEU A 196 -9.48 -5.52 -4.59
C LEU A 196 -10.21 -5.40 -3.24
N PRO A 197 -11.55 -5.59 -3.20
CA PRO A 197 -12.38 -5.28 -2.03
C PRO A 197 -12.02 -6.04 -0.73
N GLY A 198 -11.34 -7.19 -0.85
CA GLY A 198 -10.89 -8.01 0.29
C GLY A 198 -9.41 -7.88 0.63
N ALA A 199 -8.73 -6.86 0.10
CA ALA A 199 -7.31 -6.63 0.32
C ALA A 199 -6.99 -6.06 1.71
N LEU A 200 -5.74 -6.25 2.10
CA LEU A 200 -5.09 -5.52 3.17
C LEU A 200 -4.40 -4.30 2.58
N VAL A 201 -4.81 -3.09 2.94
CA VAL A 201 -4.04 -1.89 2.63
C VAL A 201 -3.05 -1.63 3.76
N SER A 202 -1.76 -1.72 3.43
CA SER A 202 -0.67 -1.35 4.32
C SER A 202 -0.24 0.09 4.05
N LEU A 203 -0.69 1.01 4.89
CA LEU A 203 -0.19 2.38 4.89
C LEU A 203 1.24 2.38 5.43
N THR A 204 2.19 2.73 4.56
CA THR A 204 3.63 2.64 4.79
C THR A 204 4.35 3.84 4.16
N GLY A 205 5.66 3.75 3.92
CA GLY A 205 6.50 4.77 3.31
C GLY A 205 7.87 4.82 3.97
N GLY A 206 8.37 6.03 4.21
CA GLY A 206 9.19 6.32 5.39
C GLY A 206 8.35 6.10 6.65
N GLU A 207 8.00 7.14 7.37
CA GLU A 207 7.15 7.04 8.56
C GLU A 207 5.79 7.74 8.32
N PRO A 208 4.69 7.00 8.09
CA PRO A 208 3.39 7.59 7.72
C PRO A 208 2.84 8.51 8.81
N THR A 209 3.19 8.29 10.09
CA THR A 209 2.76 9.17 11.18
C THR A 209 3.34 10.59 11.09
N LEU A 210 4.33 10.86 10.22
CA LEU A 210 4.85 12.22 9.97
C LEU A 210 3.95 13.06 9.05
N ARG A 211 2.93 12.46 8.44
CA ARG A 211 1.98 13.20 7.59
C ARG A 211 1.01 14.01 8.45
N ARG A 212 0.69 15.22 8.00
CA ARG A 212 -0.29 16.09 8.67
C ARG A 212 -1.69 15.46 8.65
N GLY A 213 -2.07 14.82 7.54
CA GLY A 213 -3.36 14.16 7.35
C GLY A 213 -3.43 12.71 7.83
N PHE A 214 -2.45 12.21 8.59
CA PHE A 214 -2.34 10.78 8.93
C PHE A 214 -3.63 10.17 9.50
N LEU A 215 -4.28 10.85 10.45
CA LEU A 215 -5.51 10.35 11.07
C LEU A 215 -6.67 10.24 10.06
N ASP A 216 -6.84 11.25 9.21
CA ASP A 216 -7.89 11.28 8.19
C ASP A 216 -7.61 10.29 7.06
N GLU A 217 -6.34 10.06 6.72
CA GLU A 217 -5.91 9.06 5.75
C GLU A 217 -6.21 7.64 6.23
N VAL A 218 -6.02 7.34 7.52
CA VAL A 218 -6.42 6.05 8.11
C VAL A 218 -7.94 5.86 8.06
N ARG A 219 -8.73 6.89 8.40
CA ARG A 219 -10.20 6.85 8.31
C ARG A 219 -10.65 6.62 6.87
N ALA A 220 -10.10 7.37 5.93
CA ALA A 220 -10.41 7.24 4.51
C ALA A 220 -10.07 5.84 3.96
N ALA A 221 -8.96 5.23 4.41
CA ALA A 221 -8.63 3.87 4.04
C ALA A 221 -9.66 2.86 4.56
N LEU A 222 -10.09 2.98 5.83
CA LEU A 222 -11.12 2.12 6.43
C LEU A 222 -12.49 2.27 5.73
N ASP A 223 -12.86 3.49 5.37
CA ASP A 223 -14.11 3.79 4.66
C ASP A 223 -14.11 3.20 3.25
N ALA A 224 -12.96 3.26 2.55
CA ALA A 224 -12.80 2.70 1.22
C ALA A 224 -12.76 1.16 1.20
N LEU A 225 -12.48 0.50 2.33
CA LEU A 225 -12.30 -0.96 2.44
C LEU A 225 -13.31 -1.61 3.40
N PRO A 226 -14.62 -1.56 3.11
CA PRO A 226 -15.64 -2.15 3.98
C PRO A 226 -15.50 -3.68 4.15
N ARG A 227 -14.86 -4.35 3.19
CA ARG A 227 -14.61 -5.82 3.19
C ARG A 227 -13.13 -6.18 3.36
N GLY A 228 -12.26 -5.19 3.50
CA GLY A 228 -10.81 -5.35 3.60
C GLY A 228 -10.27 -5.06 5.00
N GLU A 229 -8.95 -4.94 5.09
CA GLU A 229 -8.21 -4.62 6.31
C GLU A 229 -7.28 -3.42 6.06
N VAL A 230 -6.96 -2.68 7.12
CA VAL A 230 -5.99 -1.57 7.09
C VAL A 230 -4.89 -1.85 8.11
N GLN A 231 -3.66 -1.79 7.65
CA GLN A 231 -2.47 -1.91 8.49
C GLN A 231 -1.64 -0.64 8.40
N VAL A 232 -1.19 -0.12 9.54
CA VAL A 232 -0.21 0.97 9.58
C VAL A 232 1.15 0.37 9.90
N GLN A 233 2.10 0.50 8.97
CA GLN A 233 3.51 0.18 9.21
C GLN A 233 4.20 1.42 9.79
N THR A 234 4.72 1.33 11.01
CA THR A 234 5.26 2.49 11.75
C THR A 234 6.40 2.09 12.68
N ASN A 235 7.28 3.01 13.06
CA ASN A 235 8.22 2.84 14.17
C ASN A 235 7.63 3.22 15.54
N ALA A 236 6.38 3.68 15.57
CA ALA A 236 5.61 4.09 16.73
C ALA A 236 6.20 5.24 17.58
N VAL A 237 7.32 5.87 17.17
CA VAL A 237 7.97 6.93 17.94
C VAL A 237 7.04 8.13 18.18
N ARG A 238 6.21 8.48 17.19
CA ARG A 238 5.27 9.59 17.32
C ARG A 238 4.14 9.32 18.31
N PHE A 239 3.69 8.07 18.43
CA PHE A 239 2.67 7.68 19.40
C PHE A 239 3.14 7.79 20.86
N ALA A 240 4.44 7.97 21.11
CA ALA A 240 4.95 8.19 22.47
C ALA A 240 4.38 9.48 23.09
N ALA A 241 4.23 10.54 22.30
CA ALA A 241 3.86 11.87 22.80
C ALA A 241 3.08 12.74 21.80
N ALA A 242 3.36 12.64 20.50
CA ALA A 242 2.90 13.61 19.51
C ALA A 242 1.61 13.19 18.77
N LEU A 243 1.16 11.95 18.93
CA LEU A 243 -0.12 11.44 18.43
C LEU A 243 -0.79 10.68 19.57
N ASP A 244 -2.10 10.87 19.73
CA ASP A 244 -2.88 10.07 20.65
C ASP A 244 -3.51 8.87 19.93
N PRO A 245 -3.16 7.62 20.31
CA PRO A 245 -3.84 6.44 19.78
C PRO A 245 -5.36 6.42 19.98
N ALA A 246 -5.91 7.22 20.90
CA ALA A 246 -7.35 7.38 21.08
C ALA A 246 -8.05 8.10 19.91
N ASP A 247 -7.33 8.90 19.13
CA ASP A 247 -7.88 9.60 17.96
C ASP A 247 -8.08 8.68 16.74
N LEU A 248 -7.46 7.49 16.78
CA LEU A 248 -7.61 6.48 15.74
C LEU A 248 -8.90 5.68 15.93
N PRO A 249 -9.60 5.31 14.85
CA PRO A 249 -10.81 4.47 14.94
C PRO A 249 -10.53 3.16 15.67
N ARG A 250 -11.38 2.81 16.63
CA ARG A 250 -11.37 1.48 17.27
C ARG A 250 -12.08 0.46 16.39
N ASP A 251 -11.50 0.22 15.21
CA ASP A 251 -12.03 -0.69 14.21
C ASP A 251 -11.23 -2.00 14.22
N PRO A 252 -11.86 -3.18 14.33
CA PRO A 252 -11.15 -4.46 14.28
C PRO A 252 -10.42 -4.74 12.96
N ARG A 253 -10.69 -3.96 11.90
CA ARG A 253 -9.97 -3.99 10.61
C ARG A 253 -8.66 -3.20 10.65
N LEU A 254 -8.46 -2.34 11.65
CA LEU A 254 -7.25 -1.54 11.83
C LEU A 254 -6.23 -2.26 12.72
N ARG A 255 -5.01 -2.43 12.20
CA ARG A 255 -3.89 -3.02 12.95
C ARG A 255 -2.60 -2.26 12.74
N PHE A 256 -1.65 -2.43 13.65
CA PHE A 256 -0.34 -1.77 13.59
C PHE A 256 0.77 -2.80 13.45
N PHE A 257 1.64 -2.57 12.47
CA PHE A 257 2.82 -3.38 12.23
C PHE A 257 4.05 -2.53 12.60
N VAL A 258 4.50 -2.67 13.85
CA VAL A 258 5.46 -1.78 14.47
C VAL A 258 6.88 -2.30 14.30
N SER A 259 7.75 -1.51 13.69
CA SER A 259 9.18 -1.80 13.55
C SER A 259 9.91 -1.62 14.89
N LEU A 260 10.28 -2.73 15.51
CA LEU A 260 11.04 -2.78 16.76
C LEU A 260 12.14 -3.83 16.62
N HIS A 261 13.34 -3.40 16.23
CA HIS A 261 14.39 -4.32 15.77
C HIS A 261 15.28 -4.89 16.88
N ALA A 262 15.24 -4.29 18.07
CA ALA A 262 16.00 -4.72 19.25
C ALA A 262 15.39 -4.12 20.52
N LEU A 263 15.80 -4.65 21.69
CA LEU A 263 15.46 -4.12 23.02
C LEU A 263 16.72 -3.66 23.80
N ASP A 264 17.85 -3.58 23.12
CA ASP A 264 19.09 -2.97 23.60
C ASP A 264 19.26 -1.65 22.84
N GLU A 265 19.53 -0.55 23.54
CA GLU A 265 19.57 0.79 22.95
C GLU A 265 20.65 0.90 21.87
N ALA A 266 21.87 0.44 22.15
CA ALA A 266 22.98 0.51 21.21
C ALA A 266 22.73 -0.36 19.97
N VAL A 267 22.10 -1.53 20.13
CA VAL A 267 21.69 -2.36 18.99
C VAL A 267 20.57 -1.71 18.20
N TYR A 268 19.55 -1.18 18.88
CA TYR A 268 18.42 -0.51 18.23
C TYR A 268 18.90 0.67 17.39
N ASP A 269 19.75 1.52 17.97
CA ASP A 269 20.31 2.70 17.30
C ASP A 269 21.12 2.32 16.05
N ARG A 270 21.90 1.23 16.09
CA ARG A 270 22.60 0.69 14.91
C ARG A 270 21.62 0.14 13.86
N CYS A 271 20.56 -0.55 14.27
CA CYS A 271 19.53 -1.05 13.35
C CYS A 271 18.77 0.11 12.67
N THR A 272 18.42 1.16 13.41
CA THR A 272 17.57 2.25 12.90
C THR A 272 18.34 3.41 12.31
N GLY A 273 19.67 3.45 12.46
CA GLY A 273 20.49 4.60 12.06
C GLY A 273 20.07 5.89 12.78
N SER A 274 19.45 5.78 13.94
CA SER A 274 18.99 6.90 14.78
C SER A 274 19.51 6.73 16.21
N ARG A 275 19.44 7.77 17.05
CA ARG A 275 19.90 7.71 18.45
C ARG A 275 18.75 7.92 19.43
N GLY A 276 18.71 7.12 20.50
CA GLY A 276 17.82 7.34 21.64
C GLY A 276 16.33 7.29 21.29
N GLN A 277 15.93 6.36 20.39
CA GLN A 277 14.53 6.21 19.98
C GLN A 277 13.85 4.96 20.55
N LEU A 278 14.60 4.00 21.11
CA LEU A 278 14.03 2.76 21.65
C LEU A 278 12.94 3.02 22.70
N GLY A 279 13.22 3.85 23.69
CA GLY A 279 12.26 4.20 24.75
C GLY A 279 10.96 4.78 24.20
N ARG A 280 11.04 5.64 23.17
CA ARG A 280 9.88 6.23 22.49
C ARG A 280 9.11 5.20 21.66
N ALA A 281 9.79 4.34 20.91
CA ALA A 281 9.14 3.28 20.15
C ALA A 281 8.37 2.31 21.08
N VAL A 282 8.99 1.91 22.20
CA VAL A 282 8.33 1.08 23.23
C VAL A 282 7.15 1.79 23.86
N ALA A 283 7.30 3.06 24.26
CA ALA A 283 6.23 3.85 24.85
C ALA A 283 5.05 4.02 23.89
N GLY A 284 5.30 4.36 22.63
CA GLY A 284 4.26 4.48 21.60
C GLY A 284 3.55 3.15 21.33
N THR A 285 4.30 2.04 21.28
CA THR A 285 3.72 0.70 21.16
C THR A 285 2.81 0.36 22.36
N ARG A 286 3.24 0.67 23.59
CA ARG A 286 2.41 0.48 24.79
C ARG A 286 1.12 1.29 24.73
N ARG A 287 1.19 2.55 24.26
CA ARG A 287 0.00 3.41 24.09
C ARG A 287 -0.96 2.87 23.05
N LEU A 288 -0.47 2.32 21.93
CA LEU A 288 -1.31 1.63 20.93
C LEU A 288 -2.05 0.43 21.54
N LEU A 289 -1.34 -0.43 22.28
CA LEU A 289 -1.93 -1.58 22.97
C LEU A 289 -2.97 -1.15 24.02
N ALA A 290 -2.66 -0.12 24.81
CA ALA A 290 -3.55 0.41 25.84
C ALA A 290 -4.85 0.99 25.24
N ALA A 291 -4.77 1.63 24.07
CA ALA A 291 -5.93 2.12 23.33
C ALA A 291 -6.78 1.01 22.67
N GLY A 292 -6.33 -0.25 22.74
CA GLY A 292 -7.07 -1.42 22.26
C GLY A 292 -6.73 -1.85 20.83
N HIS A 293 -5.72 -1.26 20.21
CA HIS A 293 -5.29 -1.63 18.86
C HIS A 293 -4.51 -2.94 18.83
N ALA A 294 -4.70 -3.74 17.78
CA ALA A 294 -3.89 -4.92 17.54
C ALA A 294 -2.49 -4.51 17.04
N VAL A 295 -1.43 -5.06 17.66
CA VAL A 295 -0.04 -4.74 17.31
C VAL A 295 0.75 -6.00 16.99
N THR A 296 1.40 -5.99 15.84
CA THR A 296 2.46 -6.94 15.48
C THR A 296 3.80 -6.21 15.53
N LEU A 297 4.73 -6.69 16.34
CA LEU A 297 6.10 -6.20 16.38
C LEU A 297 6.92 -6.88 15.30
N ASN A 298 7.57 -6.10 14.44
CA ASN A 298 8.46 -6.59 13.40
C ASN A 298 9.93 -6.27 13.71
N ALA A 299 10.75 -7.31 13.76
CA ALA A 299 12.20 -7.18 13.74
C ALA A 299 12.76 -7.68 12.40
N VAL A 300 13.32 -6.77 11.59
CA VAL A 300 14.11 -7.17 10.42
C VAL A 300 15.39 -7.82 10.97
N VAL A 301 15.61 -9.09 10.63
CA VAL A 301 16.79 -9.82 11.12
C VAL A 301 18.01 -9.40 10.32
N CYS A 302 18.99 -8.86 11.02
CA CYS A 302 20.23 -8.32 10.48
C CYS A 302 21.43 -8.68 11.37
N ARG A 303 22.63 -8.32 10.90
CA ARG A 303 23.90 -8.59 11.60
C ARG A 303 23.90 -8.09 13.04
N GLU A 304 23.27 -6.96 13.29
CA GLU A 304 23.24 -6.30 14.59
C GLU A 304 22.41 -7.06 15.62
N ASN A 305 21.34 -7.76 15.20
CA ASN A 305 20.34 -8.33 16.10
C ASN A 305 20.20 -9.87 16.05
N VAL A 306 20.74 -10.56 15.04
CA VAL A 306 20.53 -12.01 14.86
C VAL A 306 20.95 -12.84 16.08
N GLY A 307 22.05 -12.48 16.74
CA GLY A 307 22.53 -13.14 17.95
C GLY A 307 21.67 -12.88 19.20
N ARG A 308 20.69 -11.97 19.12
CA ARG A 308 19.92 -11.46 20.27
C ARG A 308 18.42 -11.78 20.19
N LEU A 309 17.95 -12.48 19.15
CA LEU A 309 16.51 -12.75 18.96
C LEU A 309 15.89 -13.55 20.11
N GLU A 310 16.61 -14.51 20.69
CA GLU A 310 16.11 -15.24 21.85
C GLU A 310 15.92 -14.33 23.07
N ALA A 311 16.93 -13.51 23.39
CA ALA A 311 16.86 -12.54 24.48
C ALA A 311 15.78 -11.49 24.23
N TYR A 312 15.59 -11.06 22.98
CA TYR A 312 14.51 -10.19 22.55
C TYR A 312 13.14 -10.78 22.93
N VAL A 313 12.87 -12.03 22.57
CA VAL A 313 11.63 -12.73 22.94
C VAL A 313 11.47 -12.87 24.46
N ARG A 314 12.51 -13.31 25.18
CA ARG A 314 12.44 -13.51 26.64
C ARG A 314 12.16 -12.23 27.43
N ARG A 315 12.51 -11.06 26.89
CA ARG A 315 12.26 -9.76 27.50
C ARG A 315 10.83 -9.24 27.26
N MET A 316 10.05 -9.85 26.36
CA MET A 316 8.71 -9.36 26.00
C MET A 316 7.76 -9.17 27.19
N PRO A 317 7.63 -10.10 28.16
CA PRO A 317 6.73 -9.90 29.30
C PRO A 317 7.11 -8.69 30.17
N ARG A 318 8.41 -8.37 30.26
CA ARG A 318 8.89 -7.21 31.01
C ARG A 318 8.65 -5.90 30.25
N VAL A 319 8.82 -5.92 28.93
CA VAL A 319 8.69 -4.72 28.10
C VAL A 319 7.23 -4.41 27.78
N PHE A 320 6.38 -5.42 27.58
CA PHE A 320 4.95 -5.25 27.29
C PHE A 320 4.12 -5.99 28.33
N PRO A 321 4.06 -5.48 29.58
CA PRO A 321 3.20 -6.06 30.59
C PRO A 321 1.73 -5.80 30.25
N GLY A 322 0.86 -6.72 30.66
CA GLY A 322 -0.59 -6.56 30.54
C GLY A 322 -1.29 -7.63 29.70
N PRO A 323 -2.62 -7.53 29.60
CA PRO A 323 -3.45 -8.55 28.96
C PRO A 323 -3.39 -8.49 27.43
N ARG A 324 -3.14 -7.31 26.84
CA ARG A 324 -2.96 -7.15 25.39
C ARG A 324 -1.48 -7.24 25.05
N ARG A 325 -1.09 -8.34 24.43
CA ARG A 325 0.30 -8.62 24.04
C ARG A 325 0.47 -8.44 22.53
N PRO A 326 1.57 -7.82 22.07
CA PRO A 326 1.87 -7.79 20.65
C PRO A 326 2.29 -9.17 20.13
N VAL A 327 1.93 -9.45 18.88
CA VAL A 327 2.39 -10.64 18.14
C VAL A 327 3.80 -10.38 17.60
N LEU A 328 4.69 -11.37 17.65
CA LEU A 328 6.06 -11.23 17.13
C LEU A 328 6.15 -11.67 15.66
N HIS A 329 6.81 -10.85 14.85
CA HIS A 329 7.14 -11.11 13.46
C HIS A 329 8.63 -10.82 13.22
N PHE A 330 9.25 -11.65 12.39
CA PHE A 330 10.65 -11.46 11.98
C PHE A 330 10.74 -11.52 10.46
N SER A 331 11.16 -10.40 9.84
CA SER A 331 11.38 -10.30 8.40
C SER A 331 12.83 -10.59 8.04
N THR A 332 13.07 -11.08 6.82
CA THR A 332 14.43 -11.11 6.25
C THR A 332 14.69 -9.93 5.33
N LEU A 333 15.97 -9.63 5.13
CA LEU A 333 16.43 -8.55 4.26
C LEU A 333 16.17 -8.85 2.79
N ILE A 334 15.62 -7.87 2.07
CA ILE A 334 15.41 -7.95 0.62
C ILE A 334 16.49 -7.23 -0.20
N CYS A 335 17.25 -6.32 0.42
CA CYS A 335 18.34 -5.54 -0.18
C CYS A 335 17.99 -4.93 -1.55
N PRO A 336 17.10 -3.93 -1.60
CA PRO A 336 16.64 -3.36 -2.86
C PRO A 336 17.75 -2.57 -3.56
N GLU A 337 17.67 -2.46 -4.89
CA GLU A 337 18.75 -1.91 -5.73
C GLU A 337 19.09 -0.45 -5.42
N TRP A 338 18.10 0.36 -5.05
CA TRP A 338 18.30 1.76 -4.68
C TRP A 338 18.95 1.94 -3.29
N ASN A 339 19.10 0.86 -2.49
CA ASN A 339 19.85 0.88 -1.23
C ASN A 339 20.91 -0.25 -1.20
N PRO A 340 22.04 -0.09 -1.92
CA PRO A 340 23.09 -1.10 -1.95
C PRO A 340 23.77 -1.29 -0.58
N ARG A 341 23.67 -0.31 0.33
CA ARG A 341 24.25 -0.39 1.68
C ARG A 341 23.54 -1.44 2.55
N ALA A 342 22.29 -1.79 2.23
CA ALA A 342 21.53 -2.83 2.93
C ALA A 342 22.27 -4.18 2.96
N ALA A 343 23.12 -4.45 1.95
CA ALA A 343 23.92 -5.67 1.89
C ALA A 343 24.89 -5.81 3.08
N ARG A 344 25.32 -4.70 3.71
CA ARG A 344 26.19 -4.71 4.89
C ARG A 344 25.50 -5.32 6.12
N SER A 345 24.18 -5.33 6.15
CA SER A 345 23.38 -5.86 7.25
C SER A 345 23.03 -7.34 7.08
N LEU A 346 23.41 -7.96 5.94
CA LEU A 346 23.12 -9.35 5.62
C LEU A 346 23.77 -10.35 6.59
N VAL A 347 23.05 -11.45 6.79
CA VAL A 347 23.43 -12.62 7.58
C VAL A 347 23.07 -13.87 6.78
N ARG A 348 23.86 -14.94 6.90
CA ARG A 348 23.55 -16.22 6.24
C ARG A 348 22.23 -16.79 6.76
N TYR A 349 21.43 -17.36 5.87
CA TYR A 349 20.12 -17.89 6.20
C TYR A 349 20.19 -19.04 7.19
N ARG A 350 21.23 -19.88 7.19
CA ARG A 350 21.42 -20.91 8.23
C ARG A 350 21.46 -20.30 9.64
N GLU A 351 22.16 -19.17 9.80
CA GLU A 351 22.28 -18.46 11.07
C GLU A 351 20.96 -17.79 11.46
N VAL A 352 20.27 -17.18 10.49
CA VAL A 352 18.93 -16.61 10.68
C VAL A 352 17.94 -17.68 11.13
N VAL A 353 17.88 -18.82 10.43
CA VAL A 353 16.97 -19.93 10.74
C VAL A 353 17.25 -20.49 12.14
N GLU A 354 18.51 -20.67 12.51
CA GLU A 354 18.87 -21.13 13.87
C GLU A 354 18.45 -20.12 14.95
N ALA A 355 18.67 -18.83 14.72
CA ALA A 355 18.25 -17.78 15.63
C ALA A 355 16.71 -17.74 15.78
N LEU A 356 15.97 -17.86 14.68
CA LEU A 356 14.50 -17.93 14.69
C LEU A 356 13.98 -19.17 15.40
N ARG A 357 14.65 -20.32 15.26
CA ARG A 357 14.29 -21.54 16.01
C ARG A 357 14.49 -21.35 17.53
N ARG A 358 15.57 -20.71 17.94
CA ARG A 358 15.80 -20.34 19.35
C ARG A 358 14.72 -19.38 19.87
N ALA A 359 14.42 -18.34 19.10
CA ALA A 359 13.35 -17.38 19.39
C ALA A 359 11.97 -18.07 19.50
N ALA A 360 11.62 -18.96 18.58
CA ALA A 360 10.35 -19.70 18.59
C ALA A 360 10.25 -20.70 19.76
N ARG A 361 11.37 -21.30 20.20
CA ARG A 361 11.40 -22.11 21.44
C ARG A 361 11.16 -21.23 22.67
N ALA A 362 11.84 -20.08 22.75
CA ALA A 362 11.64 -19.14 23.85
C ALA A 362 10.20 -18.62 23.89
N ALA A 363 9.61 -18.27 22.74
CA ALA A 363 8.24 -17.78 22.64
C ALA A 363 7.25 -18.82 23.16
N ARG A 364 7.38 -20.09 22.72
CA ARG A 364 6.56 -21.20 23.23
C ARG A 364 6.71 -21.40 24.74
N ALA A 365 7.93 -21.32 25.27
CA ALA A 365 8.19 -21.51 26.70
C ALA A 365 7.50 -20.46 27.60
N ILE A 366 7.26 -19.25 27.08
CA ILE A 366 6.59 -18.16 27.82
C ILE A 366 5.14 -17.91 27.36
N GLY A 367 4.60 -18.77 26.48
CA GLY A 367 3.26 -18.59 25.89
C GLY A 367 3.09 -17.29 25.10
N TRP A 368 4.13 -16.85 24.38
CA TRP A 368 4.09 -15.65 23.54
C TRP A 368 3.84 -16.00 22.08
N GLU A 369 2.92 -15.29 21.44
CA GLU A 369 2.57 -15.52 20.05
C GLU A 369 3.68 -15.01 19.10
N MET A 370 4.13 -15.88 18.20
CA MET A 370 5.13 -15.58 17.19
C MET A 370 4.68 -16.15 15.85
N LEU A 371 4.68 -15.31 14.81
CA LEU A 371 4.36 -15.72 13.46
C LEU A 371 5.44 -16.64 12.88
N PRO A 372 5.09 -17.59 11.99
CA PRO A 372 6.05 -18.50 11.37
C PRO A 372 7.14 -17.78 10.57
N PRO A 373 8.36 -18.35 10.41
CA PRO A 373 9.46 -17.74 9.66
C PRO A 373 9.19 -17.35 8.19
N ARG A 374 8.13 -17.90 7.57
CA ARG A 374 7.64 -17.48 6.24
C ARG A 374 6.24 -16.87 6.33
N SER A 375 6.11 -15.78 7.06
CA SER A 375 4.88 -14.97 7.17
C SER A 375 4.83 -13.79 6.20
N SER A 376 5.94 -13.42 5.57
CA SER A 376 6.00 -12.44 4.47
C SER A 376 6.25 -13.15 3.14
N THR A 377 5.88 -12.51 2.02
CA THR A 377 6.08 -13.01 0.65
C THR A 377 7.38 -12.52 0.01
N HIS A 378 7.67 -11.23 0.08
CA HIS A 378 8.85 -10.64 -0.58
C HIS A 378 10.07 -10.56 0.34
N ALA A 379 9.85 -10.54 1.65
CA ALA A 379 10.89 -10.48 2.69
C ALA A 379 11.03 -11.83 3.41
N THR A 380 11.17 -12.92 2.64
CA THR A 380 11.07 -14.29 3.15
C THR A 380 12.20 -15.18 2.67
N MET A 381 12.57 -16.14 3.50
CA MET A 381 13.60 -17.13 3.15
C MET A 381 13.04 -18.20 2.19
N PRO A 382 13.87 -18.73 1.28
CA PRO A 382 13.49 -19.89 0.47
C PRO A 382 13.01 -21.07 1.33
N ALA A 383 11.96 -21.77 0.90
CA ALA A 383 11.43 -22.91 1.66
C ALA A 383 12.46 -24.02 1.93
N CYS A 384 13.49 -24.12 1.09
CA CYS A 384 14.54 -25.13 1.19
C CYS A 384 15.52 -24.92 2.35
N VAL A 385 15.62 -23.71 2.92
CA VAL A 385 16.43 -23.49 4.13
C VAL A 385 15.68 -23.88 5.41
N LEU A 386 14.39 -24.21 5.30
CA LEU A 386 13.51 -24.61 6.40
C LEU A 386 13.25 -26.12 6.41
N ARG A 387 13.01 -26.66 7.61
CA ARG A 387 12.54 -28.05 7.78
C ARG A 387 11.13 -28.20 7.22
N PRO A 388 10.72 -29.39 6.75
CA PRO A 388 9.36 -29.62 6.26
C PRO A 388 8.25 -29.16 7.22
N SER A 389 8.43 -29.35 8.53
CA SER A 389 7.49 -28.91 9.57
C SER A 389 7.41 -27.39 9.77
N GLU A 390 8.39 -26.64 9.25
CA GLU A 390 8.49 -25.18 9.34
C GLU A 390 8.01 -24.47 8.06
N ARG A 391 7.69 -25.24 7.01
CA ARG A 391 7.24 -24.69 5.73
C ARG A 391 5.75 -24.36 5.84
N PRO A 392 5.32 -23.13 5.51
CA PRO A 392 3.90 -22.77 5.53
C PRO A 392 3.13 -23.59 4.48
N ARG A 393 1.83 -23.76 4.70
CA ARG A 393 0.93 -24.31 3.68
C ARG A 393 0.91 -23.36 2.48
N ARG A 394 0.98 -23.95 1.27
CA ARG A 394 1.37 -23.34 -0.01
C ARG A 394 0.76 -21.95 -0.24
N ALA A 395 1.60 -20.94 -0.37
CA ALA A 395 1.25 -19.67 -1.02
C ALA A 395 1.68 -19.74 -2.48
N GLU A 396 0.81 -19.39 -3.42
CA GLU A 396 1.16 -19.31 -4.84
C GLU A 396 1.81 -17.95 -5.15
N TYR A 397 3.07 -17.75 -4.78
CA TYR A 397 3.83 -16.66 -5.41
C TYR A 397 4.11 -17.05 -6.87
N ARG A 398 3.55 -16.30 -7.82
CA ARG A 398 3.83 -16.50 -9.24
C ARG A 398 5.00 -15.61 -9.63
N VAL A 399 6.16 -16.25 -9.74
CA VAL A 399 7.40 -15.61 -10.15
C VAL A 399 7.29 -15.11 -11.59
N GLY A 400 7.47 -13.81 -11.77
CA GLY A 400 7.57 -13.16 -13.07
C GLY A 400 8.90 -13.49 -13.78
N ALA A 401 8.87 -13.50 -15.11
CA ALA A 401 10.01 -13.93 -15.94
C ALA A 401 11.28 -13.06 -15.76
N ARG A 402 11.13 -11.83 -15.26
CA ARG A 402 12.24 -10.89 -15.04
C ARG A 402 12.72 -10.82 -13.58
N GLU A 403 12.05 -11.51 -12.66
CA GLU A 403 12.31 -11.38 -11.22
C GLU A 403 13.47 -12.28 -10.75
N THR A 404 13.70 -13.40 -11.44
CA THR A 404 14.70 -14.38 -11.04
C THR A 404 15.31 -15.10 -12.23
N GLY A 405 16.52 -15.63 -12.03
CA GLY A 405 17.18 -16.53 -12.97
C GLY A 405 18.13 -17.50 -12.27
N TYR A 406 18.57 -18.53 -12.98
CA TYR A 406 19.53 -19.51 -12.47
C TYR A 406 20.93 -18.99 -12.74
N GLU A 407 21.67 -18.65 -11.67
CA GLU A 407 23.00 -18.04 -11.74
C GLU A 407 23.06 -16.77 -12.60
N ASP A 408 21.91 -16.13 -12.80
CA ASP A 408 21.76 -14.88 -13.56
C ASP A 408 21.77 -13.68 -12.60
N PHE A 409 22.93 -13.07 -12.43
CA PHE A 409 23.15 -11.89 -11.59
C PHE A 409 22.67 -10.58 -12.24
N SER A 410 22.04 -10.62 -13.42
CA SER A 410 21.31 -9.47 -13.96
C SER A 410 19.91 -9.31 -13.34
N ARG A 411 19.44 -10.32 -12.60
CA ARG A 411 18.11 -10.36 -11.96
C ARG A 411 18.15 -9.90 -10.50
N PRO A 412 17.04 -9.37 -9.96
CA PRO A 412 16.99 -8.94 -8.56
C PRO A 412 17.07 -10.13 -7.58
N PHE A 413 16.62 -11.32 -7.99
CA PHE A 413 16.78 -12.57 -7.25
C PHE A 413 17.51 -13.63 -8.07
N VAL A 414 18.25 -14.51 -7.39
CA VAL A 414 19.13 -15.50 -8.01
C VAL A 414 18.85 -16.90 -7.44
N LYS A 415 18.78 -17.90 -8.31
CA LYS A 415 18.70 -19.33 -7.99
C LYS A 415 20.02 -20.02 -8.32
N ALA A 416 20.34 -21.10 -7.61
CA ALA A 416 21.44 -21.99 -8.01
C ALA A 416 21.06 -22.82 -9.25
N SER A 417 22.03 -23.24 -10.07
CA SER A 417 21.76 -24.12 -11.21
C SER A 417 21.02 -25.41 -10.82
N ARG A 418 21.37 -26.00 -9.67
CA ARG A 418 20.66 -27.18 -9.11
C ARG A 418 19.18 -26.95 -8.81
N CYS A 419 18.72 -25.70 -8.64
CA CYS A 419 17.31 -25.40 -8.40
C CYS A 419 16.40 -25.75 -9.59
N ARG A 420 16.94 -26.01 -10.79
CA ARG A 420 16.17 -26.47 -11.95
C ARG A 420 15.38 -27.75 -11.67
N ALA A 421 15.91 -28.63 -10.82
CA ALA A 421 15.28 -29.89 -10.41
C ALA A 421 14.36 -29.75 -9.17
N CYS A 422 14.09 -28.52 -8.71
CA CYS A 422 13.29 -28.28 -7.50
C CYS A 422 11.78 -28.24 -7.82
N ALA A 423 10.98 -28.97 -7.05
CA ALA A 423 9.51 -28.94 -7.11
C ALA A 423 8.93 -27.52 -6.98
N GLU A 424 9.59 -26.66 -6.19
CA GLU A 424 9.17 -25.30 -5.92
C GLU A 424 9.73 -24.27 -6.92
N THR A 425 10.44 -24.71 -7.97
CA THR A 425 11.22 -23.77 -8.80
C THR A 425 10.38 -22.69 -9.48
N ARG A 426 9.12 -22.99 -9.85
CA ARG A 426 8.22 -22.01 -10.48
C ARG A 426 7.65 -20.97 -9.49
N ARG A 427 7.79 -21.20 -8.18
CA ARG A 427 7.19 -20.40 -7.10
C ARG A 427 8.23 -19.73 -6.20
N CYS A 428 9.47 -20.22 -6.21
CA CYS A 428 10.56 -19.66 -5.44
C CYS A 428 11.24 -18.54 -6.22
N LEU A 429 11.50 -17.39 -5.59
CA LEU A 429 12.34 -16.32 -6.17
C LEU A 429 13.84 -16.67 -6.12
N GLY A 430 14.26 -17.59 -5.25
CA GLY A 430 15.67 -17.77 -4.91
C GLY A 430 16.06 -16.83 -3.77
N VAL A 431 17.29 -16.31 -3.79
CA VAL A 431 17.78 -15.34 -2.81
C VAL A 431 17.97 -13.97 -3.46
N PRO A 432 17.90 -12.85 -2.72
CA PRO A 432 18.24 -11.54 -3.27
C PRO A 432 19.64 -11.56 -3.90
N ARG A 433 19.83 -10.87 -5.03
CA ARG A 433 21.13 -10.79 -5.72
C ARG A 433 22.27 -10.35 -4.79
N PRO A 434 22.11 -9.36 -3.90
CA PRO A 434 23.16 -9.00 -2.94
C PRO A 434 23.50 -10.12 -1.94
N TYR A 435 22.52 -10.97 -1.59
CA TYR A 435 22.77 -12.16 -0.78
C TYR A 435 23.63 -13.16 -1.55
N ALA A 436 23.25 -13.48 -2.79
CA ALA A 436 24.00 -14.41 -3.63
C ALA A 436 25.45 -13.96 -3.82
N ALA A 437 25.67 -12.66 -4.04
CA ALA A 437 27.00 -12.08 -4.16
C ALA A 437 27.81 -12.17 -2.85
N ALA A 438 27.17 -11.99 -1.69
CA ALA A 438 27.86 -11.99 -0.39
C ALA A 438 28.19 -13.39 0.14
N PHE A 439 27.31 -14.37 -0.08
CA PHE A 439 27.41 -15.68 0.58
C PHE A 439 27.41 -16.88 -0.38
N GLY A 440 27.28 -16.64 -1.67
CA GLY A 440 27.07 -17.69 -2.67
C GLY A 440 25.66 -18.26 -2.62
N LEU A 441 25.45 -19.33 -3.40
CA LEU A 441 24.15 -20.00 -3.54
C LEU A 441 24.09 -21.34 -2.80
N ASP A 442 25.12 -21.65 -1.99
CA ASP A 442 25.33 -22.94 -1.33
C ASP A 442 24.31 -23.34 -0.28
N GLU A 443 23.47 -22.41 0.19
CA GLU A 443 22.38 -22.73 1.10
C GLU A 443 21.10 -23.17 0.37
N LEU A 444 21.01 -22.94 -0.95
CA LEU A 444 19.88 -23.39 -1.75
C LEU A 444 19.98 -24.89 -2.01
N ARG A 445 18.97 -25.65 -1.59
CA ARG A 445 18.85 -27.10 -1.83
C ARG A 445 17.53 -27.41 -2.55
N PRO A 446 17.51 -28.19 -3.64
CA PRO A 446 16.26 -28.55 -4.30
C PRO A 446 15.35 -29.33 -3.35
N ILE A 447 14.07 -28.98 -3.33
CA ILE A 447 13.02 -29.77 -2.67
C ILE A 447 12.51 -30.76 -3.73
N ARG A 448 12.57 -32.06 -3.42
CA ARG A 448 11.99 -33.11 -4.25
C ARG A 448 10.49 -33.21 -3.98
N GLU A 449 9.69 -33.51 -5.00
CA GLU A 449 8.29 -33.91 -4.80
C GLU A 449 8.28 -35.18 -3.94
N ARG A 450 7.36 -35.26 -2.99
CA ARG A 450 7.12 -36.48 -2.22
C ARG A 450 6.17 -37.36 -2.98
#